data_AF-A0A061D7K7-F1
#
_entry.id   AF-A0A061D7K7-F1
#
_cell.length_a   1.000
_cell.length_b   1.000
_cell.length_c   1.000
_cell.angle_alpha   90.00
_cell.angle_beta   90.00
_cell.angle_gamma   90.00
#
_symmetry.space_group_name_H-M   'P 1'
#
loop_
_entity.id
_entity.type
_entity.pdbx_description
1 polymer ?
#
loop_
_entity_poly.entity_id
_entity_poly.type
_entity_poly.pdbx_seq_one_letter_code
_entity_poly.pdbx_strand_id
1 'polypeptide(L)'
;MHQKCDEISANALMCVLQKSHGDLYRALFDQHAHQKLLLLPVAQALVNVHISRKFVECHILRETEVPGYFLNLDGQAVEVNAAKVTTSFGFKNHVAANIVRDDKIHDLQNAVRVCLIDDYLLHAEHTCKDMFEIDLNDVEATVTRWCEDSAEFHKALYGALDRVKSTFVMVPGYENELCSMLCTQVENAVNAYIANKNDELKCSKHNMCELTLNFAFHYLNEHIMEHFRNTYSKQEDIVQNRIIKLRKEMNPNSTLSLLDGKRQATNHNLNPSCEALKMMAKTKLPQDKLKHLARAIQFNKPESRDEAASLFILTLVAGGLTDAVANYALVDMYASAKFCKHKVQTQHLDTFREGLQFLLEHA
;
A
#
# COMPACT_ATOMS: atom_id res chain seq x y z
N MET A 1 14.57 -45.56 -9.15
CA MET A 1 13.30 -45.19 -8.50
C MET A 1 13.64 -44.26 -7.35
N HIS A 2 13.15 -43.05 -7.17
CA HIS A 2 12.20 -42.17 -7.86
C HIS A 2 12.47 -40.75 -7.28
N GLN A 3 12.09 -39.70 -8.04
CA GLN A 3 11.96 -38.29 -7.58
C GLN A 3 13.23 -37.44 -7.38
N LYS A 4 13.99 -37.23 -8.46
CA LYS A 4 14.45 -35.87 -8.83
C LYS A 4 14.09 -35.67 -10.30
N CYS A 5 12.80 -35.65 -10.62
CA CYS A 5 12.39 -35.02 -11.87
C CYS A 5 12.62 -33.52 -11.66
N ASP A 6 13.65 -33.02 -12.33
CA ASP A 6 14.24 -31.70 -12.16
C ASP A 6 13.19 -30.59 -12.03
N GLU A 7 13.21 -29.88 -10.90
CA GLU A 7 12.43 -28.64 -10.70
C GLU A 7 12.67 -27.62 -11.82
N ILE A 8 13.85 -27.67 -12.46
CA ILE A 8 14.20 -26.88 -13.64
C ILE A 8 13.39 -27.31 -14.87
N SER A 9 13.34 -28.61 -15.16
CA SER A 9 12.56 -29.14 -16.29
C SER A 9 11.06 -28.96 -16.08
N ALA A 10 10.61 -28.95 -14.82
CA ALA A 10 9.23 -28.65 -14.43
C ALA A 10 8.92 -27.15 -14.30
N ASN A 11 9.90 -26.25 -14.45
CA ASN A 11 9.68 -24.82 -14.37
C ASN A 11 8.74 -24.34 -15.49
N ALA A 12 7.80 -23.45 -15.16
CA ALA A 12 6.80 -22.97 -16.11
C ALA A 12 7.42 -22.27 -17.33
N LEU A 13 8.47 -21.45 -17.12
CA LEU A 13 9.20 -20.80 -18.21
C LEU A 13 9.93 -21.82 -19.09
N MET A 14 10.58 -22.81 -18.49
CA MET A 14 11.24 -23.89 -19.23
C MET A 14 10.25 -24.72 -20.06
N CYS A 15 9.09 -25.04 -19.49
CA CYS A 15 8.02 -25.76 -20.19
C CYS A 15 7.50 -24.96 -21.39
N VAL A 16 7.28 -23.65 -21.25
CA VAL A 16 6.85 -22.77 -22.34
C VAL A 16 7.94 -22.63 -23.40
N LEU A 17 9.20 -22.47 -22.99
CA LEU A 17 10.35 -22.41 -23.89
C LEU A 17 10.45 -23.68 -24.75
N GLN A 18 10.34 -24.87 -24.15
CA GLN A 18 10.41 -26.14 -24.87
C GLN A 18 9.21 -26.41 -25.78
N LYS A 19 7.99 -26.09 -25.34
CA LYS A 19 6.75 -26.44 -26.06
C LYS A 19 6.33 -25.40 -27.10
N SER A 20 6.55 -24.13 -26.81
CA SER A 20 5.99 -23.00 -27.58
C SER A 20 7.06 -22.18 -28.30
N HIS A 21 8.32 -22.22 -27.86
CA HIS A 21 9.43 -21.45 -28.42
C HIS A 21 10.67 -22.33 -28.68
N GLY A 22 10.45 -23.47 -29.35
CA GLY A 22 11.50 -24.47 -29.59
C GLY A 22 12.66 -23.95 -30.46
N ASP A 23 12.45 -22.88 -31.23
CA ASP A 23 13.50 -22.13 -31.94
C ASP A 23 14.48 -21.48 -30.95
N LEU A 24 13.97 -20.76 -29.94
CA LEU A 24 14.78 -20.15 -28.88
C LEU A 24 15.44 -21.21 -28.00
N TYR A 25 14.73 -22.30 -27.69
CA TYR A 25 15.30 -23.42 -26.93
C TYR A 25 16.52 -24.02 -27.65
N ARG A 26 16.42 -24.28 -28.96
CA ARG A 26 17.54 -24.82 -29.75
C ARG A 26 18.69 -23.82 -29.85
N ALA A 27 18.38 -22.52 -29.96
CA ALA A 27 19.40 -21.47 -30.03
C ALA A 27 20.30 -21.42 -28.77
N LEU A 28 19.75 -21.71 -27.58
CA LEU A 28 20.53 -21.79 -26.34
C LEU A 28 21.70 -22.78 -26.43
N PHE A 29 21.53 -23.87 -27.18
CA PHE A 29 22.51 -24.94 -27.30
C PHE A 29 23.27 -24.90 -28.63
N ASP A 30 23.10 -23.87 -29.46
CA ASP A 30 23.89 -23.71 -30.68
C ASP A 30 25.33 -23.31 -30.33
N GLN A 31 26.31 -24.01 -30.90
CA GLN A 31 27.74 -23.77 -30.68
C GLN A 31 28.18 -22.36 -31.14
N HIS A 32 27.44 -21.75 -32.06
CA HIS A 32 27.70 -20.41 -32.58
C HIS A 32 26.90 -19.33 -31.82
N ALA A 33 25.95 -19.73 -30.98
CA ALA A 33 25.23 -18.79 -30.14
C ALA A 33 26.12 -18.35 -28.98
N HIS A 34 26.24 -17.03 -28.81
CA HIS A 34 26.88 -16.44 -27.63
C HIS A 34 25.97 -16.44 -26.39
N GLN A 35 24.82 -17.12 -26.47
CA GLN A 35 23.87 -17.25 -25.36
C GLN A 35 24.46 -18.26 -24.37
N LYS A 36 24.64 -17.83 -23.11
CA LYS A 36 25.40 -18.59 -22.12
C LYS A 36 24.63 -18.82 -20.83
N LEU A 37 23.57 -18.03 -20.60
CA LEU A 37 22.86 -18.00 -19.34
C LEU A 37 21.35 -17.92 -19.57
N LEU A 38 20.62 -18.86 -18.97
CA LEU A 38 19.17 -18.82 -18.89
C LEU A 38 18.75 -18.50 -17.45
N LEU A 39 17.88 -17.52 -17.30
CA LEU A 39 17.30 -17.17 -16.01
C LEU A 39 15.91 -17.77 -15.87
N LEU A 40 15.69 -18.51 -14.78
CA LEU A 40 14.41 -19.15 -14.50
C LEU A 40 13.81 -18.56 -13.22
N PRO A 41 12.73 -17.76 -13.32
CA PRO A 41 11.99 -17.31 -12.16
C PRO A 41 11.35 -18.49 -11.42
N VAL A 42 11.34 -18.45 -10.09
CA VAL A 42 10.64 -19.45 -9.27
C VAL A 42 9.13 -19.44 -9.57
N ALA A 43 8.49 -20.60 -9.38
CA ALA A 43 7.07 -20.77 -9.71
C ALA A 43 6.14 -19.76 -9.01
N GLN A 44 6.49 -19.34 -7.78
CA GLN A 44 5.73 -18.34 -7.02
C GLN A 44 5.73 -16.96 -7.70
N ALA A 45 6.84 -16.59 -8.36
CA ALA A 45 6.95 -15.32 -9.06
C ALA A 45 6.17 -15.31 -10.39
N LEU A 46 5.88 -16.49 -10.96
CA LEU A 46 5.18 -16.63 -12.24
C LEU A 46 3.65 -16.77 -12.10
N VAL A 47 3.10 -16.66 -10.90
CA VAL A 47 1.64 -16.73 -10.69
C VAL A 47 0.95 -15.56 -11.39
N ASN A 48 -0.03 -15.86 -12.24
CA ASN A 48 -0.76 -14.88 -13.08
C ASN A 48 0.10 -14.09 -14.08
N VAL A 49 1.32 -14.56 -14.38
CA VAL A 49 2.19 -13.92 -15.38
C VAL A 49 1.95 -14.53 -16.75
N HIS A 50 1.68 -13.68 -17.76
CA HIS A 50 1.61 -14.12 -19.15
C HIS A 50 3.03 -14.29 -19.73
N ILE A 51 3.49 -15.55 -19.85
CA ILE A 51 4.78 -15.88 -20.45
C ILE A 51 4.70 -15.75 -21.98
N SER A 52 4.94 -14.53 -22.47
CA SER A 52 5.02 -14.23 -23.92
C SER A 52 6.41 -14.53 -24.49
N ARG A 53 6.55 -14.51 -25.82
CA ARG A 53 7.86 -14.61 -26.48
C ARG A 53 8.84 -13.54 -25.98
N LYS A 54 8.38 -12.29 -25.86
CA LYS A 54 9.17 -11.17 -25.32
C LYS A 54 9.64 -11.43 -23.88
N PHE A 55 8.75 -12.00 -23.05
CA PHE A 55 9.12 -12.41 -21.70
C PHE A 55 10.27 -13.42 -21.72
N VAL A 56 10.16 -14.45 -22.57
CA VAL A 56 11.22 -15.48 -22.72
C VAL A 56 12.53 -14.86 -23.19
N GLU A 57 12.48 -14.00 -24.22
CA GLU A 57 13.64 -13.32 -24.79
C GLU A 57 14.40 -12.46 -23.77
N CYS A 58 13.68 -11.87 -22.80
CA CYS A 58 14.29 -11.11 -21.69
C CYS A 58 15.10 -11.96 -20.71
N HIS A 59 14.84 -13.26 -20.62
CA HIS A 59 15.47 -14.18 -19.66
C HIS A 59 16.59 -15.03 -20.28
N ILE A 60 16.83 -14.89 -21.59
CA ILE A 60 17.93 -15.54 -22.30
C ILE A 60 19.06 -14.53 -22.46
N LEU A 61 20.21 -14.83 -21.87
CA LEU A 61 21.33 -13.90 -21.74
C LEU A 61 22.57 -14.35 -22.51
N ARG A 62 23.19 -13.38 -23.18
CA ARG A 62 24.48 -13.44 -23.85
C ARG A 62 25.53 -12.71 -23.02
N GLU A 63 26.68 -13.34 -22.87
CA GLU A 63 27.83 -12.73 -22.18
C GLU A 63 28.41 -11.56 -23.00
N THR A 64 28.79 -10.49 -22.32
CA THR A 64 29.51 -9.36 -22.92
C THR A 64 31.01 -9.45 -22.66
N GLU A 65 31.78 -8.53 -23.23
CA GLU A 65 33.22 -8.42 -22.94
C GLU A 65 33.50 -7.92 -21.52
N VAL A 66 32.50 -7.36 -20.82
CA VAL A 66 32.62 -6.88 -19.45
C VAL A 66 32.19 -7.99 -18.49
N PRO A 67 33.08 -8.48 -17.60
CA PRO A 67 32.76 -9.56 -16.67
C PRO A 67 31.55 -9.24 -15.80
N GLY A 68 30.61 -10.17 -15.71
CA GLY A 68 29.38 -10.00 -14.93
C GLY A 68 28.27 -9.22 -15.65
N TYR A 69 28.51 -8.69 -16.85
CA TYR A 69 27.49 -8.00 -17.64
C TYR A 69 27.05 -8.85 -18.83
N PHE A 70 25.74 -8.91 -19.01
CA PHE A 70 25.06 -9.71 -20.02
C PHE A 70 24.09 -8.85 -20.82
N LEU A 71 23.78 -9.27 -22.04
CA LEU A 71 22.70 -8.71 -22.86
C LEU A 71 21.63 -9.77 -23.07
N ASN A 72 20.37 -9.39 -22.92
CA ASN A 72 19.27 -10.24 -23.35
C ASN A 72 19.06 -10.18 -24.87
N LEU A 73 18.10 -10.94 -25.39
CA LEU A 73 17.83 -10.97 -26.84
C LEU A 73 17.21 -9.68 -27.38
N ASP A 74 16.65 -8.83 -26.52
CA ASP A 74 16.15 -7.48 -26.83
C ASP A 74 17.26 -6.41 -26.75
N GLY A 75 18.51 -6.79 -26.49
CA GLY A 75 19.65 -5.87 -26.39
C GLY A 75 19.70 -5.06 -25.09
N GLN A 76 18.97 -5.49 -24.05
CA GLN A 76 18.95 -4.86 -22.74
C GLN A 76 20.01 -5.48 -21.83
N ALA A 77 20.66 -4.65 -21.01
CA ALA A 77 21.76 -5.05 -20.14
C ALA A 77 21.27 -5.62 -18.81
N VAL A 78 21.93 -6.70 -18.37
CA VAL A 78 21.69 -7.37 -17.10
C VAL A 78 23.04 -7.59 -16.41
N GLU A 79 23.15 -7.14 -15.16
CA GLU A 79 24.32 -7.39 -14.32
C GLU A 79 24.07 -8.64 -13.47
N VAL A 80 24.98 -9.60 -13.52
CA VAL A 80 24.91 -10.86 -12.80
C VAL A 80 26.17 -11.01 -11.96
N ASN A 81 26.01 -11.03 -10.64
CA ASN A 81 27.07 -11.37 -9.71
C ASN A 81 26.82 -12.76 -9.08
N ALA A 82 27.63 -13.16 -8.11
CA ALA A 82 27.54 -14.49 -7.50
C ALA A 82 26.21 -14.76 -6.77
N ALA A 83 25.48 -13.72 -6.36
CA ALA A 83 24.28 -13.85 -5.53
C ALA A 83 23.02 -13.22 -6.13
N LYS A 84 23.15 -12.35 -7.13
CA LYS A 84 22.07 -11.52 -7.65
C LYS A 84 22.17 -11.28 -9.14
N VAL A 85 20.99 -11.04 -9.72
CA VAL A 85 20.77 -10.56 -11.08
C VAL A 85 20.06 -9.21 -10.98
N THR A 86 20.60 -8.19 -11.64
CA THR A 86 20.05 -6.83 -11.63
C THR A 86 19.84 -6.33 -13.05
N THR A 87 18.66 -5.79 -13.36
CA THR A 87 18.42 -5.14 -14.65
C THR A 87 19.16 -3.81 -14.73
N SER A 88 19.68 -3.49 -15.92
CA SER A 88 20.48 -2.30 -16.18
C SER A 88 19.97 -1.58 -17.44
N PHE A 89 20.87 -0.99 -18.22
CA PHE A 89 20.55 -0.20 -19.40
C PHE A 89 19.58 -0.90 -20.37
N GLY A 90 18.54 -0.19 -20.81
CA GLY A 90 17.55 -0.70 -21.77
C GLY A 90 16.30 -1.32 -21.13
N PHE A 91 16.33 -1.66 -19.83
CA PHE A 91 15.11 -2.00 -19.09
C PHE A 91 14.37 -0.74 -18.64
N LYS A 92 13.03 -0.79 -18.63
CA LYS A 92 12.20 0.28 -18.06
C LYS A 92 12.16 0.24 -16.52
N ASN A 93 12.30 -0.96 -15.95
CA ASN A 93 12.21 -1.21 -14.51
C ASN A 93 13.57 -1.65 -13.97
N HIS A 94 13.91 -1.20 -12.77
CA HIS A 94 15.06 -1.72 -12.02
C HIS A 94 14.61 -2.89 -11.14
N VAL A 95 14.97 -4.11 -11.52
CA VAL A 95 14.69 -5.36 -10.81
C VAL A 95 15.99 -5.94 -10.30
N ALA A 96 16.02 -6.33 -9.03
CA ALA A 96 17.15 -7.04 -8.43
C ALA A 96 16.66 -8.36 -7.83
N ALA A 97 16.89 -9.45 -8.55
CA ALA A 97 16.50 -10.81 -8.15
C ALA A 97 17.70 -11.54 -7.51
N ASN A 98 17.46 -12.28 -6.44
CA ASN A 98 18.48 -13.16 -5.85
C ASN A 98 18.58 -14.46 -6.65
N ILE A 99 19.81 -14.94 -6.83
CA ILE A 99 20.07 -16.26 -7.39
C ILE A 99 19.86 -17.28 -6.28
N VAL A 100 18.74 -17.99 -6.36
CA VAL A 100 18.36 -19.06 -5.42
C VAL A 100 19.21 -20.30 -5.69
N ARG A 101 19.49 -20.57 -6.97
CA ARG A 101 20.26 -21.75 -7.39
C ARG A 101 20.98 -21.48 -8.70
N ASP A 102 22.20 -21.97 -8.82
CA ASP A 102 22.97 -22.00 -10.06
C ASP A 102 23.15 -23.46 -10.48
N ASP A 103 22.86 -23.75 -11.75
CA ASP A 103 22.81 -25.10 -12.30
C ASP A 103 23.31 -25.10 -13.76
N LYS A 104 23.45 -26.29 -14.35
CA LYS A 104 23.78 -26.44 -15.76
C LYS A 104 22.84 -27.45 -16.42
N ILE A 105 22.20 -27.02 -17.50
CA ILE A 105 21.43 -27.93 -18.35
C ILE A 105 22.32 -28.35 -19.51
N HIS A 106 22.28 -29.64 -19.80
CA HIS A 106 22.97 -30.23 -20.94
C HIS A 106 21.94 -30.67 -21.98
N ASP A 107 22.15 -30.25 -23.22
CA ASP A 107 21.50 -30.87 -24.37
C ASP A 107 22.60 -31.37 -25.32
N LEU A 108 22.62 -32.69 -25.52
CA LEU A 108 23.65 -33.43 -26.24
C LEU A 108 25.09 -33.14 -25.75
N GLN A 109 25.77 -32.18 -26.38
CA GLN A 109 27.19 -31.86 -26.19
C GLN A 109 27.43 -30.47 -25.59
N ASN A 110 26.40 -29.62 -25.47
CA ASN A 110 26.56 -28.24 -25.02
C ASN A 110 25.87 -28.04 -23.66
N ALA A 111 26.53 -27.28 -22.80
CA ALA A 111 26.05 -26.95 -21.47
C ALA A 111 25.67 -25.46 -21.42
N VAL A 112 24.47 -25.18 -20.94
CA VAL A 112 23.98 -23.80 -20.70
C VAL A 112 23.89 -23.60 -19.19
N ARG A 113 24.43 -22.48 -18.71
CA ARG A 113 24.30 -22.10 -17.29
C ARG A 113 22.86 -21.67 -17.06
N VAL A 114 22.27 -22.14 -15.97
CA VAL A 114 20.90 -21.81 -15.61
C VAL A 114 20.87 -21.30 -14.19
N CYS A 115 20.40 -20.07 -14.00
CA CYS A 115 20.21 -19.51 -12.67
C CYS A 115 18.71 -19.46 -12.35
N LEU A 116 18.32 -20.13 -11.28
CA LEU A 116 17.00 -19.99 -10.69
C LEU A 116 17.00 -18.70 -9.86
N ILE A 117 16.09 -17.79 -10.18
CA ILE A 117 15.97 -16.48 -9.55
C ILE A 117 14.62 -16.34 -8.82
N ASP A 118 14.61 -15.63 -7.71
CA ASP A 118 13.40 -15.47 -6.87
C ASP A 118 12.36 -14.50 -7.46
N ASP A 119 12.73 -13.74 -8.49
CA ASP A 119 11.86 -12.82 -9.22
C ASP A 119 12.17 -12.85 -10.74
N TYR A 120 11.45 -12.09 -11.59
CA TYR A 120 11.63 -12.08 -13.04
C TYR A 120 11.98 -10.70 -13.60
N LEU A 121 12.71 -10.65 -14.73
CA LEU A 121 13.31 -9.41 -15.23
C LEU A 121 12.36 -8.47 -15.98
N LEU A 122 11.17 -8.96 -16.31
CA LEU A 122 10.19 -8.23 -17.09
C LEU A 122 8.84 -8.21 -16.36
N HIS A 123 8.72 -7.35 -15.35
CA HIS A 123 7.40 -6.96 -14.87
C HIS A 123 6.61 -6.38 -16.05
N ALA A 124 5.33 -6.81 -16.18
CA ALA A 124 4.37 -6.05 -16.98
C ALA A 124 4.50 -4.59 -16.55
N GLU A 125 4.46 -3.65 -17.52
CA GLU A 125 4.66 -2.22 -17.23
C GLU A 125 4.00 -1.91 -15.89
N HIS A 126 4.82 -1.50 -14.93
CA HIS A 126 4.28 -0.99 -13.68
C HIS A 126 3.43 0.18 -14.11
N THR A 127 2.11 -0.01 -14.14
CA THR A 127 1.21 1.14 -14.10
C THR A 127 1.71 1.97 -12.94
N CYS A 128 1.80 3.31 -13.07
CA CYS A 128 2.32 4.18 -12.02
C CYS A 128 1.79 3.84 -10.62
N LYS A 129 0.61 3.20 -10.51
CA LYS A 129 0.15 2.44 -9.34
C LYS A 129 1.23 1.71 -8.52
N ASP A 130 2.11 0.91 -9.12
CA ASP A 130 3.04 0.05 -8.35
C ASP A 130 4.20 0.87 -7.74
N MET A 131 4.59 1.97 -8.40
CA MET A 131 5.61 2.89 -7.87
C MET A 131 5.08 3.67 -6.66
N PHE A 132 3.77 3.95 -6.62
CA PHE A 132 3.12 4.59 -5.47
C PHE A 132 2.69 3.61 -4.37
N GLU A 133 2.47 2.33 -4.65
CA GLU A 133 2.23 1.33 -3.60
C GLU A 133 3.47 1.07 -2.73
N ILE A 134 4.68 1.25 -3.27
CA ILE A 134 5.94 1.16 -2.51
C ILE A 134 6.23 2.47 -1.74
N ASP A 135 5.97 3.64 -2.34
CA ASP A 135 6.13 4.98 -1.71
C ASP A 135 5.04 5.32 -0.66
N LEU A 136 3.90 4.61 -0.64
CA LEU A 136 2.85 4.76 0.39
C LEU A 136 3.18 4.09 1.73
N ASN A 137 4.23 3.25 1.78
CA ASN A 137 4.64 2.59 3.03
C ASN A 137 5.47 3.51 3.94
N ASP A 138 6.12 4.55 3.39
CA ASP A 138 6.88 5.55 4.15
C ASP A 138 6.69 6.96 3.54
N VAL A 139 5.49 7.49 3.76
CA VAL A 139 5.05 8.80 3.26
C VAL A 139 6.02 9.93 3.65
N GLU A 140 6.58 9.86 4.86
CA GLU A 140 7.50 10.88 5.37
C GLU A 140 8.84 10.85 4.64
N ALA A 141 9.43 9.66 4.46
CA ALA A 141 10.68 9.52 3.71
C ALA A 141 10.52 9.95 2.24
N THR A 142 9.42 9.60 1.59
CA THR A 142 9.17 9.96 0.19
C THR A 142 9.02 11.47 0.01
N VAL A 143 8.21 12.13 0.85
CA VAL A 143 8.04 13.59 0.75
C VAL A 143 9.32 14.33 1.14
N THR A 144 10.09 13.82 2.10
CA THR A 144 11.41 14.37 2.46
C THR A 144 12.38 14.30 1.28
N ARG A 145 12.42 13.17 0.57
CA ARG A 145 13.22 13.01 -0.65
C ARG A 145 12.81 14.02 -1.73
N TRP A 146 11.52 14.27 -1.92
CA TRP A 146 11.04 15.30 -2.87
C TRP A 146 11.44 16.71 -2.46
N CYS A 147 11.48 16.99 -1.16
CA CYS A 147 11.95 18.27 -0.63
C CYS A 147 13.46 18.46 -0.85
N GLU A 148 14.25 17.40 -0.74
CA GLU A 148 15.69 17.42 -1.03
C GLU A 148 15.97 17.58 -2.53
N ASP A 149 15.17 16.93 -3.38
CA ASP A 149 15.30 17.00 -4.84
C ASP A 149 14.80 18.33 -5.43
N SER A 150 13.85 19.01 -4.77
CA SER A 150 13.28 20.28 -5.25
C SER A 150 13.09 21.31 -4.13
N ALA A 151 13.94 22.34 -4.14
CA ALA A 151 13.82 23.49 -3.24
C ALA A 151 12.51 24.26 -3.44
N GLU A 152 11.96 24.26 -4.65
CA GLU A 152 10.68 24.91 -4.98
C GLU A 152 9.51 24.17 -4.33
N PHE A 153 9.50 22.84 -4.42
CA PHE A 153 8.54 21.99 -3.72
C PHE A 153 8.62 22.17 -2.20
N HIS A 154 9.83 22.10 -1.64
CA HIS A 154 10.07 22.31 -0.21
C HIS A 154 9.48 23.65 0.25
N LYS A 155 9.83 24.75 -0.43
CA LYS A 155 9.38 26.10 -0.08
C LYS A 155 7.86 26.24 -0.21
N ALA A 156 7.27 25.68 -1.25
CA ALA A 156 5.82 25.72 -1.46
C ALA A 156 5.06 24.94 -0.38
N LEU A 157 5.52 23.73 -0.06
CA LEU A 157 4.88 22.85 0.93
C LEU A 157 5.07 23.38 2.35
N TYR A 158 6.31 23.42 2.86
CA TYR A 158 6.57 23.84 4.24
C TYR A 158 6.16 25.30 4.49
N GLY A 159 6.38 26.19 3.53
CA GLY A 159 5.92 27.58 3.65
C GLY A 159 4.40 27.69 3.74
N ALA A 160 3.63 26.80 3.11
CA ALA A 160 2.18 26.75 3.30
C ALA A 160 1.80 26.14 4.66
N LEU A 161 2.38 25.00 5.03
CA LEU A 161 2.06 24.31 6.29
C LEU A 161 2.42 25.12 7.53
N ASP A 162 3.58 25.80 7.53
CA ASP A 162 4.01 26.68 8.61
C ASP A 162 3.09 27.89 8.77
N ARG A 163 2.60 28.44 7.64
CA ARG A 163 1.59 29.50 7.67
C ARG A 163 0.28 29.01 8.27
N VAL A 164 -0.16 27.81 7.92
CA VAL A 164 -1.36 27.21 8.52
C VAL A 164 -1.18 27.09 10.04
N LYS A 165 -0.04 26.51 10.48
CA LYS A 165 0.27 26.33 11.90
C LYS A 165 0.37 27.63 12.70
N SER A 166 0.82 28.72 12.08
CA SER A 166 1.07 29.99 12.75
C SER A 166 -0.07 31.00 12.68
N THR A 167 -0.89 30.96 11.63
CA THR A 167 -1.87 32.03 11.35
C THR A 167 -3.30 31.54 11.18
N PHE A 168 -3.51 30.24 10.95
CA PHE A 168 -4.84 29.74 10.61
C PHE A 168 -5.65 29.47 11.87
N VAL A 169 -6.83 30.09 11.94
CA VAL A 169 -7.82 29.80 12.98
C VAL A 169 -8.81 28.79 12.43
N MET A 170 -8.81 27.59 12.98
CA MET A 170 -9.81 26.58 12.65
C MET A 170 -11.15 26.96 13.29
N VAL A 171 -12.21 26.95 12.48
CA VAL A 171 -13.57 27.26 12.92
C VAL A 171 -14.39 25.97 12.88
N PRO A 172 -15.07 25.60 13.98
CA PRO A 172 -15.94 24.43 13.99
C PRO A 172 -17.01 24.50 12.90
N GLY A 173 -17.19 23.41 12.15
CA GLY A 173 -18.14 23.32 11.03
C GLY A 173 -17.57 23.76 9.68
N TYR A 174 -16.32 24.25 9.64
CA TYR A 174 -15.61 24.63 8.41
C TYR A 174 -14.39 23.74 8.12
N GLU A 175 -14.44 22.49 8.58
CA GLU A 175 -13.37 21.51 8.39
C GLU A 175 -13.13 21.19 6.91
N ASN A 176 -14.21 21.18 6.11
CA ASN A 176 -14.13 20.94 4.67
C ASN A 176 -13.42 22.08 3.91
N GLU A 177 -13.59 23.32 4.35
CA GLU A 177 -12.91 24.50 3.81
C GLU A 177 -11.41 24.44 4.12
N LEU A 178 -11.04 24.05 5.35
CA LEU A 178 -9.65 23.77 5.71
C LEU A 178 -9.07 22.68 4.80
N CYS A 179 -9.77 21.56 4.62
CA CYS A 179 -9.33 20.48 3.76
C CYS A 179 -9.17 20.92 2.29
N SER A 180 -10.10 21.71 1.75
CA SER A 180 -10.04 22.25 0.40
C SER A 180 -8.83 23.18 0.20
N MET A 181 -8.56 24.02 1.20
CA MET A 181 -7.38 24.88 1.23
C MET A 181 -6.09 24.03 1.25
N LEU A 182 -5.99 23.02 2.11
CA LEU A 182 -4.85 22.10 2.15
C LEU A 182 -4.66 21.39 0.81
N CYS A 183 -5.74 20.89 0.20
CA CYS A 183 -5.69 20.28 -1.13
C CYS A 183 -5.12 21.22 -2.19
N THR A 184 -5.41 22.52 -2.08
CA THR A 184 -4.92 23.55 -3.01
C THR A 184 -3.43 23.82 -2.80
N GLN A 185 -2.98 23.93 -1.55
CA GLN A 185 -1.56 24.11 -1.24
C GLN A 185 -0.72 22.92 -1.66
N VAL A 186 -1.23 21.71 -1.40
CA VAL A 186 -0.60 20.45 -1.84
C VAL A 186 -0.50 20.40 -3.36
N GLU A 187 -1.57 20.75 -4.08
CA GLU A 187 -1.54 20.77 -5.55
C GLU A 187 -0.51 21.76 -6.09
N ASN A 188 -0.41 22.95 -5.48
CA ASN A 188 0.57 23.95 -5.87
C ASN A 188 2.00 23.47 -5.63
N ALA A 189 2.27 22.80 -4.50
CA ALA A 189 3.57 22.20 -4.22
C ALA A 189 3.89 21.12 -5.27
N VAL A 190 2.99 20.15 -5.48
CA VAL A 190 3.20 19.08 -6.47
C VAL A 190 3.39 19.64 -7.88
N ASN A 191 2.65 20.68 -8.28
CA ASN A 191 2.84 21.36 -9.56
C ASN A 191 4.26 21.95 -9.69
N ALA A 192 4.81 22.55 -8.62
CA ALA A 192 6.18 23.05 -8.61
C ALA A 192 7.20 21.91 -8.76
N TYR A 193 6.94 20.75 -8.14
CA TYR A 193 7.82 19.58 -8.28
C TYR A 193 7.85 19.01 -9.71
N ILE A 194 6.68 18.87 -10.35
CA ILE A 194 6.55 18.22 -11.67
C ILE A 194 6.85 19.14 -12.86
N ALA A 195 6.93 20.47 -12.65
CA ALA A 195 7.05 21.45 -13.73
C ALA A 195 8.21 21.15 -14.69
N ASN A 196 9.34 20.69 -14.16
CA ASN A 196 10.57 20.41 -14.90
C ASN A 196 10.85 18.89 -15.06
N LYS A 197 9.86 18.03 -14.80
CA LYS A 197 10.01 16.57 -14.84
C LYS A 197 9.36 15.97 -16.09
N ASN A 198 9.65 14.69 -16.34
CA ASN A 198 9.14 13.96 -17.52
C ASN A 198 7.59 13.87 -17.52
N ASP A 199 7.00 13.69 -18.70
CA ASP A 199 5.54 13.63 -18.86
C ASP A 199 4.92 12.42 -18.15
N GLU A 200 5.69 11.35 -17.94
CA GLU A 200 5.29 10.17 -17.17
C GLU A 200 5.03 10.49 -15.70
N LEU A 201 5.88 11.32 -15.05
CA LEU A 201 5.63 11.78 -13.69
C LEU A 201 4.42 12.72 -13.61
N LYS A 202 4.17 13.50 -14.67
CA LYS A 202 2.97 14.37 -14.73
C LYS A 202 1.68 13.54 -14.74
N CYS A 203 1.67 12.38 -15.41
CA CYS A 203 0.54 11.43 -15.36
C CYS A 203 0.28 10.90 -13.94
N SER A 204 1.27 10.97 -13.05
CA SER A 204 1.20 10.53 -11.66
C SER A 204 0.81 11.61 -10.66
N LYS A 205 0.53 12.84 -11.12
CA LYS A 205 0.21 14.01 -10.28
C LYS A 205 -0.81 13.70 -9.18
N HIS A 206 -1.86 12.95 -9.50
CA HIS A 206 -2.93 12.66 -8.54
C HIS A 206 -2.41 11.87 -7.32
N ASN A 207 -1.60 10.83 -7.53
CA ASN A 207 -1.04 10.03 -6.46
C ASN A 207 -0.01 10.83 -5.64
N MET A 208 0.76 11.70 -6.30
CA MET A 208 1.68 12.61 -5.61
C MET A 208 0.94 13.60 -4.71
N CYS A 209 -0.19 14.15 -5.18
CA CYS A 209 -1.06 14.99 -4.37
C CYS A 209 -1.62 14.23 -3.17
N GLU A 210 -2.04 12.97 -3.34
CA GLU A 210 -2.52 12.14 -2.25
C GLU A 210 -1.44 11.90 -1.18
N LEU A 211 -0.24 11.48 -1.59
CA LEU A 211 0.90 11.28 -0.69
C LEU A 211 1.26 12.55 0.08
N THR A 212 1.39 13.66 -0.65
CA THR A 212 1.74 14.95 -0.06
C THR A 212 0.63 15.44 0.89
N LEU A 213 -0.64 15.15 0.59
CA LEU A 213 -1.75 15.47 1.49
C LEU A 213 -1.70 14.63 2.77
N ASN A 214 -1.43 13.33 2.67
CA ASN A 214 -1.28 12.47 3.85
C ASN A 214 -0.13 12.97 4.75
N PHE A 215 0.99 13.40 4.15
CA PHE A 215 2.07 14.07 4.85
C PHE A 215 1.64 15.40 5.50
N ALA A 216 0.91 16.25 4.78
CA ALA A 216 0.44 17.54 5.30
C ALA A 216 -0.43 17.37 6.55
N PHE A 217 -1.34 16.39 6.54
CA PHE A 217 -2.14 16.05 7.71
C PHE A 217 -1.30 15.50 8.86
N HIS A 218 -0.31 14.65 8.57
CA HIS A 218 0.63 14.16 9.57
C HIS A 218 1.40 15.32 10.25
N TYR A 219 1.95 16.22 9.44
CA TYR A 219 2.70 17.39 9.89
C TYR A 219 1.84 18.32 10.78
N LEU A 220 0.58 18.51 10.42
CA LEU A 220 -0.38 19.35 11.15
C LEU A 220 -1.15 18.61 12.25
N ASN A 221 -0.91 17.31 12.45
CA ASN A 221 -1.77 16.45 13.26
C ASN A 221 -1.99 16.97 14.68
N GLU A 222 -0.93 17.36 15.39
CA GLU A 222 -1.05 17.86 16.77
C GLU A 222 -1.95 19.10 16.84
N HIS A 223 -1.77 20.04 15.91
CA HIS A 223 -2.53 21.28 15.86
C HIS A 223 -4.02 21.03 15.56
N ILE A 224 -4.30 20.18 14.57
CA ILE A 224 -5.66 19.78 14.18
C ILE A 224 -6.35 19.00 15.32
N MET A 225 -5.66 18.02 15.90
CA MET A 225 -6.22 17.19 16.98
C MET A 225 -6.43 17.97 18.27
N GLU A 226 -5.56 18.92 18.61
CA GLU A 226 -5.80 19.84 19.73
C GLU A 226 -7.06 20.67 19.50
N HIS A 227 -7.24 21.23 18.30
CA HIS A 227 -8.45 21.95 17.97
C HIS A 227 -9.71 21.07 18.07
N PHE A 228 -9.70 19.87 17.48
CA PHE A 228 -10.85 18.96 17.57
C PHE A 228 -11.16 18.51 18.99
N ARG A 229 -10.15 18.21 19.82
CA ARG A 229 -10.36 17.86 21.23
C ARG A 229 -11.02 19.01 22.00
N ASN A 230 -10.61 20.24 21.75
CA ASN A 230 -11.19 21.41 22.40
C ASN A 230 -12.63 21.65 21.92
N THR A 231 -12.84 21.63 20.59
CA THR A 231 -14.12 21.87 19.93
C THR A 231 -15.17 20.83 20.31
N TYR A 232 -14.80 19.55 20.35
CA TYR A 232 -15.72 18.45 20.60
C TYR A 232 -15.64 17.89 22.02
N SER A 233 -14.99 18.58 22.95
CA SER A 233 -14.81 18.16 24.36
C SER A 233 -16.12 17.72 25.02
N LYS A 234 -17.20 18.49 24.85
CA LYS A 234 -18.52 18.16 25.43
C LYS A 234 -19.10 16.86 24.86
N GLN A 235 -19.03 16.67 23.55
CA GLN A 235 -19.50 15.46 22.88
C GLN A 235 -18.65 14.25 23.29
N GLU A 236 -17.34 14.44 23.40
CA GLU A 236 -16.42 13.41 23.86
C GLU A 236 -16.74 13.00 25.30
N ASP A 237 -16.98 13.94 26.21
CA ASP A 237 -17.38 13.65 27.60
C ASP A 237 -18.66 12.83 27.66
N ILE A 238 -19.66 13.15 26.83
CA ILE A 238 -20.92 12.38 26.73
C ILE A 238 -20.63 10.95 26.29
N VAL A 239 -19.88 10.78 25.20
CA VAL A 239 -19.54 9.46 24.63
C VAL A 239 -18.74 8.62 25.65
N GLN A 240 -17.72 9.18 26.28
CA GLN A 240 -16.89 8.46 27.25
C GLN A 240 -17.67 8.07 28.51
N ASN A 241 -18.51 8.97 29.04
CA ASN A 241 -19.39 8.65 30.17
C ASN A 241 -20.36 7.52 29.82
N ARG A 242 -20.91 7.52 28.60
CA ARG A 242 -21.81 6.46 28.13
C ARG A 242 -21.10 5.13 27.99
N ILE A 243 -19.89 5.11 27.42
CA ILE A 243 -19.03 3.93 27.35
C ILE A 243 -18.78 3.35 28.74
N ILE A 244 -18.42 4.19 29.73
CA ILE A 244 -18.19 3.75 31.11
C ILE A 244 -19.46 3.17 31.73
N LYS A 245 -20.61 3.80 31.53
CA LYS A 245 -21.91 3.32 32.04
C LYS A 245 -22.25 1.95 31.42
N LEU A 246 -22.19 1.82 30.10
CA LEU A 246 -22.45 0.57 29.40
C LEU A 246 -21.47 -0.55 29.80
N ARG A 247 -20.20 -0.22 30.05
CA ARG A 247 -19.21 -1.19 30.58
C ARG A 247 -19.58 -1.72 31.97
N LYS A 248 -20.13 -0.88 32.85
CA LYS A 248 -20.57 -1.30 34.18
C LYS A 248 -21.83 -2.15 34.13
N GLU A 249 -22.68 -1.91 33.14
CA GLU A 249 -23.91 -2.67 32.86
C GLU A 249 -23.64 -3.96 32.05
N MET A 250 -22.42 -4.16 31.55
CA MET A 250 -22.05 -5.28 30.68
C MET A 250 -21.91 -6.61 31.43
N ASN A 251 -22.89 -7.48 31.21
CA ASN A 251 -22.60 -8.79 30.66
C ASN A 251 -22.60 -8.58 29.12
N PRO A 252 -21.60 -8.98 28.33
CA PRO A 252 -21.59 -8.75 26.87
C PRO A 252 -22.89 -9.18 26.16
N ASN A 253 -23.57 -10.18 26.73
CA ASN A 253 -24.89 -10.64 26.28
C ASN A 253 -26.04 -9.64 26.55
N SER A 254 -25.96 -8.80 27.58
CA SER A 254 -27.00 -7.79 27.88
C SER A 254 -26.92 -6.58 26.94
N THR A 255 -25.73 -6.13 26.56
CA THR A 255 -25.55 -5.04 25.58
C THR A 255 -25.96 -5.46 24.17
N LEU A 256 -25.73 -6.72 23.80
CA LEU A 256 -26.24 -7.30 22.54
C LEU A 256 -27.76 -7.48 22.56
N SER A 257 -28.35 -7.81 23.72
CA SER A 257 -29.82 -7.88 23.84
C SER A 257 -30.51 -6.51 23.77
N LEU A 258 -29.78 -5.42 24.06
CA LEU A 258 -30.23 -4.03 23.88
C LEU A 258 -30.16 -3.56 22.41
N LEU A 259 -29.38 -4.24 21.56
CA LEU A 259 -29.17 -3.91 20.14
C LEU A 259 -30.08 -4.73 19.19
N ASP A 260 -31.29 -5.07 19.65
CA ASP A 260 -32.32 -5.88 18.97
C ASP A 260 -32.08 -7.42 18.87
N GLY A 261 -32.82 -8.14 19.72
CA GLY A 261 -33.56 -9.37 19.38
C GLY A 261 -32.82 -10.53 18.69
N LYS A 262 -32.39 -11.51 19.51
CA LYS A 262 -32.03 -12.89 19.10
C LYS A 262 -30.71 -13.08 18.32
N ARG A 263 -29.55 -12.70 18.86
CA ARG A 263 -28.28 -13.33 18.43
C ARG A 263 -27.38 -13.62 19.62
N GLN A 264 -26.94 -14.87 19.75
CA GLN A 264 -26.01 -15.29 20.80
C GLN A 264 -24.62 -14.72 20.49
N ALA A 265 -24.05 -13.98 21.43
CA ALA A 265 -22.71 -13.38 21.37
C ALA A 265 -21.55 -14.39 21.43
N THR A 266 -21.80 -15.68 21.21
CA THR A 266 -20.93 -16.73 21.73
C THR A 266 -19.66 -16.98 20.91
N ASN A 267 -19.51 -16.37 19.71
CA ASN A 267 -18.36 -16.67 18.83
C ASN A 267 -17.56 -15.45 18.29
N HIS A 268 -17.82 -14.22 18.73
CA HIS A 268 -17.08 -13.06 18.21
C HIS A 268 -15.92 -12.63 19.11
N ASN A 269 -14.70 -12.69 18.58
CA ASN A 269 -13.52 -12.20 19.27
C ASN A 269 -13.34 -10.71 18.98
N LEU A 270 -13.74 -9.86 19.93
CA LEU A 270 -13.61 -8.40 19.79
C LEU A 270 -12.18 -7.89 20.04
N ASN A 271 -11.27 -8.70 20.61
CA ASN A 271 -9.94 -8.23 20.99
C ASN A 271 -9.16 -7.61 19.81
N PRO A 272 -9.12 -8.22 18.61
CA PRO A 272 -8.40 -7.63 17.49
C PRO A 272 -9.04 -6.36 16.95
N SER A 273 -10.37 -6.24 17.02
CA SER A 273 -11.09 -5.00 16.69
C SER A 273 -10.79 -3.89 17.69
N CYS A 274 -10.77 -4.20 18.99
CA CYS A 274 -10.40 -3.26 20.05
C CYS A 274 -8.95 -2.80 19.92
N GLU A 275 -8.02 -3.70 19.60
CA GLU A 275 -6.62 -3.36 19.39
C GLU A 275 -6.44 -2.46 18.15
N ALA A 276 -7.18 -2.72 17.08
CA ALA A 276 -7.19 -1.85 15.91
C ALA A 276 -7.64 -0.42 16.26
N LEU A 277 -8.69 -0.25 17.08
CA LEU A 277 -9.10 1.09 17.56
C LEU A 277 -8.03 1.77 18.43
N LYS A 278 -7.34 1.02 19.30
CA LYS A 278 -6.22 1.59 20.07
C LYS A 278 -5.08 2.06 19.17
N MET A 279 -4.78 1.30 18.12
CA MET A 279 -3.78 1.70 17.13
C MET A 279 -4.24 2.92 16.33
N MET A 280 -5.53 3.01 15.98
CA MET A 280 -6.11 4.22 15.36
C MET A 280 -5.85 5.47 16.21
N ALA A 281 -6.06 5.41 17.52
CA ALA A 281 -5.81 6.55 18.41
C ALA A 281 -4.33 6.97 18.43
N LYS A 282 -3.39 6.02 18.36
CA LYS A 282 -1.95 6.28 18.44
C LYS A 282 -1.35 6.80 17.14
N THR A 283 -1.92 6.42 16.00
CA THR A 283 -1.36 6.79 14.70
C THR A 283 -1.72 8.23 14.33
N LYS A 284 -0.79 8.96 13.69
CA LYS A 284 -1.00 10.34 13.24
C LYS A 284 -1.46 10.45 11.78
N LEU A 285 -1.12 9.47 10.95
CA LEU A 285 -1.48 9.45 9.53
C LEU A 285 -2.97 9.12 9.35
N PRO A 286 -3.77 9.99 8.68
CA PRO A 286 -5.19 9.72 8.45
C PRO A 286 -5.45 8.43 7.66
N GLN A 287 -4.62 8.11 6.67
CA GLN A 287 -4.78 6.86 5.92
C GLN A 287 -4.62 5.63 6.81
N ASP A 288 -3.66 5.64 7.74
CA ASP A 288 -3.47 4.51 8.65
C ASP A 288 -4.58 4.46 9.71
N LYS A 289 -5.10 5.62 10.16
CA LYS A 289 -6.33 5.67 10.96
C LYS A 289 -7.50 5.00 10.24
N LEU A 290 -7.68 5.27 8.95
CA LEU A 290 -8.71 4.62 8.12
C LEU A 290 -8.47 3.11 7.95
N LYS A 291 -7.22 2.66 7.78
CA LYS A 291 -6.87 1.23 7.74
C LYS A 291 -7.22 0.54 9.06
N HIS A 292 -6.91 1.18 10.19
CA HIS A 292 -7.23 0.66 11.51
C HIS A 292 -8.74 0.62 11.77
N LEU A 293 -9.49 1.64 11.33
CA LEU A 293 -10.94 1.65 11.37
C LEU A 293 -11.54 0.49 10.54
N ALA A 294 -11.08 0.32 9.30
CA ALA A 294 -11.51 -0.77 8.43
C ALA A 294 -11.25 -2.13 9.08
N ARG A 295 -10.06 -2.32 9.67
CA ARG A 295 -9.73 -3.54 10.40
C ARG A 295 -10.64 -3.75 11.60
N ALA A 296 -10.98 -2.70 12.34
CA ALA A 296 -11.87 -2.81 13.50
C ALA A 296 -13.27 -3.29 13.11
N ILE A 297 -13.81 -2.77 12.01
CA ILE A 297 -15.16 -3.11 11.50
C ILE A 297 -15.16 -4.50 10.84
N GLN A 298 -14.18 -4.79 9.99
CA GLN A 298 -14.20 -5.97 9.12
C GLN A 298 -13.69 -7.26 9.79
N PHE A 299 -13.01 -7.17 10.94
CA PHE A 299 -12.38 -8.35 11.57
C PHE A 299 -13.38 -9.49 11.82
N ASN A 300 -14.58 -9.17 12.30
CA ASN A 300 -15.62 -10.16 12.58
C ASN A 300 -16.49 -10.49 11.36
N LYS A 301 -16.18 -9.94 10.17
CA LYS A 301 -16.87 -10.19 8.90
C LYS A 301 -18.40 -10.06 9.01
N PRO A 302 -18.92 -8.87 9.36
CA PRO A 302 -20.36 -8.66 9.48
C PRO A 302 -21.09 -9.00 8.18
N GLU A 303 -22.24 -9.67 8.27
CA GLU A 303 -23.06 -10.08 7.13
C GLU A 303 -23.98 -8.94 6.65
N SER A 304 -24.24 -7.94 7.50
CA SER A 304 -25.07 -6.79 7.19
C SER A 304 -24.50 -5.48 7.77
N ARG A 305 -25.02 -4.34 7.28
CA ARG A 305 -24.68 -3.02 7.81
C ARG A 305 -25.08 -2.87 9.28
N ASP A 306 -26.26 -3.36 9.65
CA ASP A 306 -26.78 -3.27 11.02
C ASP A 306 -25.94 -4.11 11.98
N GLU A 307 -25.46 -5.27 11.51
CA GLU A 307 -24.52 -6.11 12.27
C GLU A 307 -23.15 -5.44 12.40
N ALA A 308 -22.66 -4.80 11.34
CA ALA A 308 -21.43 -4.01 11.38
C ALA A 308 -21.52 -2.87 12.41
N ALA A 309 -22.62 -2.12 12.42
CA ALA A 309 -22.87 -1.05 13.39
C ALA A 309 -22.94 -1.58 14.82
N SER A 310 -23.69 -2.66 15.05
CA SER A 310 -23.83 -3.29 16.38
C SER A 310 -22.49 -3.80 16.92
N LEU A 311 -21.72 -4.53 16.10
CA LEU A 311 -20.39 -5.01 16.48
C LEU A 311 -19.41 -3.86 16.71
N PHE A 312 -19.51 -2.80 15.92
CA PHE A 312 -18.66 -1.63 16.08
C PHE A 312 -18.99 -0.86 17.37
N ILE A 313 -20.26 -0.68 17.73
CA ILE A 313 -20.69 -0.12 19.02
C ILE A 313 -20.12 -0.94 20.17
N LEU A 314 -20.23 -2.27 20.11
CA LEU A 314 -19.64 -3.16 21.13
C LEU A 314 -18.12 -3.03 21.19
N THR A 315 -17.47 -2.85 20.05
CA THR A 315 -16.02 -2.63 19.97
C THR A 315 -15.63 -1.27 20.59
N LEU A 316 -16.40 -0.20 20.35
CA LEU A 316 -16.20 1.10 21.01
C LEU A 316 -16.37 0.99 22.52
N VAL A 317 -17.43 0.31 22.97
CA VAL A 317 -17.70 0.10 24.40
C VAL A 317 -16.62 -0.78 25.02
N ALA A 318 -16.25 -1.91 24.43
CA ALA A 318 -15.24 -2.81 24.99
C ALA A 318 -13.82 -2.24 24.93
N GLY A 319 -13.44 -1.66 23.79
CA GLY A 319 -12.09 -1.17 23.51
C GLY A 319 -11.78 0.20 24.09
N GLY A 320 -12.76 1.13 24.06
CA GLY A 320 -12.61 2.50 24.55
C GLY A 320 -11.64 3.29 23.68
N LEU A 321 -12.14 3.80 22.56
CA LEU A 321 -11.37 4.72 21.72
C LEU A 321 -11.28 6.07 22.44
N THR A 322 -10.07 6.54 22.73
CA THR A 322 -9.85 7.90 23.25
C THR A 322 -10.02 8.92 22.14
N ASP A 323 -10.59 10.07 22.48
CA ASP A 323 -10.86 11.16 21.54
C ASP A 323 -11.66 10.66 20.31
N ALA A 324 -12.69 9.85 20.54
CA ALA A 324 -13.42 9.15 19.49
C ALA A 324 -14.07 10.14 18.50
N VAL A 325 -14.64 11.24 19.00
CA VAL A 325 -15.26 12.27 18.17
C VAL A 325 -14.21 13.03 17.37
N ALA A 326 -13.07 13.36 17.97
CA ALA A 326 -11.97 14.04 17.28
C ALA A 326 -11.32 13.16 16.21
N ASN A 327 -11.14 11.87 16.50
CA ASN A 327 -10.64 10.90 15.53
C ASN A 327 -11.59 10.77 14.34
N TYR A 328 -12.91 10.71 14.58
CA TYR A 328 -13.91 10.72 13.51
C TYR A 328 -13.84 11.99 12.67
N ALA A 329 -13.84 13.17 13.29
CA ALA A 329 -13.76 14.45 12.59
C ALA A 329 -12.51 14.56 11.70
N LEU A 330 -11.35 14.07 12.16
CA LEU A 330 -10.13 14.05 11.36
C LEU A 330 -10.24 13.15 10.13
N VAL A 331 -10.73 11.92 10.28
CA VAL A 331 -10.82 10.99 9.15
C VAL A 331 -11.96 11.36 8.19
N ASP A 332 -13.02 12.00 8.67
CA ASP A 332 -14.12 12.53 7.86
C ASP A 332 -13.64 13.73 7.02
N MET A 333 -12.92 14.68 7.65
CA MET A 333 -12.27 15.79 6.96
C MET A 333 -11.27 15.29 5.91
N TYR A 334 -10.47 14.27 6.23
CA TYR A 334 -9.53 13.70 5.26
C TYR A 334 -10.26 13.00 4.10
N ALA A 335 -11.36 12.30 4.38
CA ALA A 335 -12.14 11.59 3.37
C ALA A 335 -12.85 12.51 2.39
N SER A 336 -13.17 13.74 2.80
CA SER A 336 -13.76 14.75 1.92
C SER A 336 -12.74 15.34 0.93
N ALA A 337 -11.44 15.10 1.12
CA ALA A 337 -10.38 15.56 0.23
C ALA A 337 -10.56 15.04 -1.21
N LYS A 338 -10.44 15.96 -2.18
CA LYS A 338 -10.64 15.67 -3.62
C LYS A 338 -9.72 14.58 -4.16
N PHE A 339 -8.55 14.38 -3.55
CA PHE A 339 -7.60 13.34 -3.94
C PHE A 339 -7.92 11.97 -3.34
N CYS A 340 -8.59 11.91 -2.19
CA CYS A 340 -8.78 10.66 -1.44
C CYS A 340 -10.16 10.03 -1.63
N LYS A 341 -11.14 10.81 -2.12
CA LYS A 341 -12.55 10.43 -2.20
C LYS A 341 -12.85 9.08 -2.86
N HIS A 342 -12.01 8.65 -3.80
CA HIS A 342 -12.19 7.40 -4.56
C HIS A 342 -11.62 6.14 -3.86
N LYS A 343 -10.75 6.31 -2.83
CA LYS A 343 -10.12 5.21 -2.09
C LYS A 343 -10.69 4.98 -0.70
N VAL A 344 -11.38 5.98 -0.15
CA VAL A 344 -11.98 5.86 1.19
C VAL A 344 -13.28 5.07 1.10
N GLN A 345 -13.36 3.98 1.86
CA GLN A 345 -14.59 3.20 1.99
C GLN A 345 -15.57 3.95 2.88
N THR A 346 -16.43 4.77 2.26
CA THR A 346 -17.40 5.63 2.97
C THR A 346 -18.31 4.86 3.91
N GLN A 347 -18.62 3.59 3.59
CA GLN A 347 -19.39 2.70 4.44
C GLN A 347 -18.79 2.55 5.85
N HIS A 348 -17.47 2.49 5.98
CA HIS A 348 -16.82 2.40 7.29
C HIS A 348 -16.93 3.69 8.10
N LEU A 349 -16.90 4.84 7.42
CA LEU A 349 -17.13 6.14 8.06
C LEU A 349 -18.58 6.29 8.50
N ASP A 350 -19.53 5.83 7.68
CA ASP A 350 -20.94 5.79 8.04
C ASP A 350 -21.17 4.90 9.27
N THR A 351 -20.56 3.70 9.33
CA THR A 351 -20.60 2.83 10.51
C THR A 351 -19.99 3.49 11.75
N PHE A 352 -18.89 4.24 11.59
CA PHE A 352 -18.30 4.99 12.70
C PHE A 352 -19.25 6.10 13.18
N ARG A 353 -19.81 6.88 12.25
CA ARG A 353 -20.79 7.93 12.56
C ARG A 353 -22.00 7.37 13.30
N GLU A 354 -22.56 6.26 12.82
CA GLU A 354 -23.70 5.57 13.46
C GLU A 354 -23.34 5.12 14.89
N GLY A 355 -22.16 4.56 15.09
CA GLY A 355 -21.69 4.15 16.42
C GLY A 355 -21.56 5.33 17.38
N LEU A 356 -21.05 6.48 16.93
CA LEU A 356 -20.97 7.70 17.73
C LEU A 356 -22.36 8.29 18.00
N GLN A 357 -23.23 8.33 16.99
CA GLN A 357 -24.59 8.85 17.09
C GLN A 357 -25.41 8.04 18.10
N PHE A 358 -25.30 6.71 18.10
CA PHE A 358 -25.92 5.85 19.10
C PHE A 358 -25.49 6.24 20.53
N LEU A 359 -24.18 6.44 20.74
CA LEU A 359 -23.62 6.81 22.05
C LEU A 359 -23.99 8.24 22.48
N LEU A 360 -24.27 9.14 21.53
CA LEU A 360 -24.67 10.53 21.78
C LEU A 360 -26.18 10.68 22.03
N GLU A 361 -27.03 10.00 21.26
CA GLU A 361 -28.49 10.14 21.32
C GLU A 361 -29.11 9.40 22.51
N HIS A 362 -28.47 8.33 22.98
CA HIS A 362 -28.94 7.52 24.10
C HIS A 362 -28.21 7.83 25.41
N ALA A 363 -27.72 9.06 25.56
CA ALA A 363 -26.95 9.56 26.72
C ALA A 363 -27.83 9.96 27.91
#